data_AF-A0A355UQJ0-F1
#
_entry.id   AF-A0A355UQJ0-F1
#
_cell.length_a   1.000
_cell.length_b   1.000
_cell.length_c   1.000
_cell.angle_alpha   90.00
_cell.angle_beta   90.00
_cell.angle_gamma   90.00
#
_symmetry.space_group_name_H-M   'P 1'
#
loop_
_entity.id
_entity.type
_entity.pdbx_description
1 polymer ?
#
loop_
_entity_poly.entity_id
_entity_poly.type
_entity_poly.pdbx_seq_one_letter_code
_entity_poly.pdbx_strand_id
1 'polypeptide(L)'
;MVEEKEKKKIALPKLKLPKISLPKISLPKLNFDFRWLFVAIFVAAIALLNTFLVVRFAGPKLILKDPRMTRFAEEGEHVNEKLRKSDSGKLPRYVLSPSMINRYNMILDLPEVEPSSYIHRQAFVMGGVSIGKKCYVGPQASIRGDIGQGIHIGDESNVQDG
;
A
#
# COMPACT_ATOMS: atom_id res chain seq x y z
N MET A 1 -79.82 -16.32 15.97
CA MET A 1 -80.19 -16.85 14.64
C MET A 1 -80.44 -15.68 13.71
N VAL A 2 -79.44 -15.29 12.92
CA VAL A 2 -79.63 -14.47 11.71
C VAL A 2 -78.68 -15.03 10.68
N GLU A 3 -79.27 -15.48 9.57
CA GLU A 3 -78.73 -16.33 8.53
C GLU A 3 -77.62 -15.68 7.70
N GLU A 4 -76.62 -16.50 7.41
CA GLU A 4 -75.56 -16.30 6.43
C GLU A 4 -76.18 -16.38 5.01
N LYS A 5 -76.36 -15.24 4.34
CA LYS A 5 -76.88 -15.23 2.95
C LYS A 5 -75.77 -15.57 1.96
N GLU A 6 -75.90 -16.77 1.37
CA GLU A 6 -75.06 -17.35 0.33
C GLU A 6 -74.74 -16.39 -0.82
N LYS A 7 -73.44 -16.29 -1.14
CA LYS A 7 -72.93 -15.66 -2.36
C LYS A 7 -73.33 -16.50 -3.58
N LYS A 8 -74.22 -15.97 -4.42
CA LYS A 8 -74.56 -16.54 -5.74
C LYS A 8 -73.28 -16.79 -6.56
N LYS A 9 -72.98 -18.06 -6.84
CA LYS A 9 -71.95 -18.49 -7.81
C LYS A 9 -72.36 -18.03 -9.22
N ILE A 10 -71.69 -17.02 -9.75
CA ILE A 10 -71.79 -16.64 -11.15
C ILE A 10 -70.93 -17.63 -11.95
N ALA A 11 -71.56 -18.47 -12.77
CA ALA A 11 -70.86 -19.42 -13.62
C ALA A 11 -70.17 -18.68 -14.78
N LEU A 12 -68.85 -18.86 -14.95
CA LEU A 12 -68.11 -18.30 -16.08
C LEU A 12 -68.64 -18.89 -17.42
N PRO A 13 -68.84 -18.07 -18.47
CA PRO A 13 -69.16 -18.58 -19.79
C PRO A 13 -67.98 -19.38 -20.35
N LYS A 14 -68.25 -20.56 -20.91
CA LYS A 14 -67.23 -21.43 -21.50
C LYS A 14 -66.62 -20.77 -22.74
N LEU A 15 -65.44 -20.16 -22.61
CA LEU A 15 -64.65 -19.66 -23.73
C LEU A 15 -64.07 -20.84 -24.52
N LYS A 16 -64.45 -21.00 -25.79
CA LYS A 16 -63.75 -21.90 -26.71
C LYS A 16 -62.56 -21.15 -27.31
N LEU A 17 -61.35 -21.53 -26.90
CA LEU A 17 -60.13 -21.00 -27.50
C LEU A 17 -59.98 -21.51 -28.95
N PRO A 18 -59.64 -20.63 -29.91
CA PRO A 18 -59.35 -21.06 -31.28
C PRO A 18 -58.04 -21.87 -31.30
N LYS A 19 -58.03 -22.98 -32.05
CA LYS A 19 -56.81 -23.79 -32.25
C LYS A 19 -55.87 -23.03 -33.18
N ILE A 20 -54.88 -22.37 -32.59
CA ILE A 20 -53.75 -21.77 -33.31
C ILE A 20 -52.72 -22.86 -33.63
N SER A 21 -52.44 -23.07 -34.91
CA SER A 21 -51.30 -23.88 -35.36
C SER A 21 -50.04 -23.02 -35.30
N LEU A 22 -49.03 -23.49 -34.57
CA LEU A 22 -47.73 -22.82 -34.49
C LEU A 22 -46.97 -23.00 -35.83
N PRO A 23 -46.39 -21.94 -36.40
CA PRO A 23 -45.54 -22.07 -37.58
C PRO A 23 -44.25 -22.82 -37.21
N LYS A 24 -43.86 -23.80 -38.03
CA LYS A 24 -42.59 -24.50 -37.87
C LYS A 24 -41.44 -23.57 -38.26
N ILE A 25 -40.83 -22.92 -37.29
CA ILE A 25 -39.58 -22.19 -37.46
C ILE A 25 -38.45 -23.19 -37.66
N SER A 26 -37.79 -23.12 -38.82
CA SER A 26 -36.50 -23.77 -39.03
C SER A 26 -35.40 -22.86 -38.50
N LEU A 27 -34.48 -23.43 -37.72
CA LEU A 27 -33.32 -22.71 -37.22
C LEU A 27 -32.35 -22.37 -38.36
N PRO A 28 -31.76 -21.17 -38.39
CA PRO A 28 -30.77 -20.80 -39.38
C PRO A 28 -29.52 -21.70 -39.22
N LYS A 29 -29.00 -22.21 -40.34
CA LYS A 29 -27.75 -22.99 -40.33
C LYS A 29 -26.60 -22.05 -39.96
N LEU A 30 -26.06 -22.23 -38.76
CA LEU A 30 -24.94 -21.46 -38.26
C LEU A 30 -23.65 -21.94 -38.97
N ASN A 31 -23.18 -21.16 -39.93
CA ASN A 31 -21.89 -21.42 -40.58
C ASN A 31 -20.79 -20.76 -39.74
N PHE A 32 -20.03 -21.57 -39.01
CA PHE A 32 -18.93 -21.08 -38.17
C PHE A 32 -17.71 -20.82 -39.05
N ASP A 33 -17.38 -19.55 -39.29
CA ASP A 33 -16.18 -19.19 -40.05
C ASP A 33 -14.95 -19.23 -39.13
N PHE A 34 -14.21 -20.33 -39.19
CA PHE A 34 -13.01 -20.57 -38.39
C PHE A 34 -11.93 -19.50 -38.58
N ARG A 35 -11.93 -18.75 -39.69
CA ARG A 35 -10.98 -17.65 -39.92
C ARG A 35 -11.11 -16.56 -38.85
N TRP A 36 -12.32 -16.25 -38.41
CA TRP A 36 -12.56 -15.28 -37.34
C TRP A 36 -12.16 -15.80 -35.96
N LEU A 37 -12.24 -17.11 -35.74
CA LEU A 37 -11.76 -17.74 -34.51
C LEU A 37 -10.24 -17.62 -34.38
N PHE A 38 -9.50 -17.85 -35.47
CA PHE A 38 -8.04 -17.66 -35.49
C PHE A 38 -7.65 -16.19 -35.27
N VAL A 39 -8.36 -15.25 -35.87
CA VAL A 39 -8.14 -13.81 -35.65
C VAL A 39 -8.38 -13.44 -34.17
N ALA A 40 -9.47 -13.93 -33.57
CA ALA A 40 -9.78 -13.66 -32.17
C ALA A 40 -8.72 -14.23 -31.21
N ILE A 41 -8.25 -15.46 -31.46
CA ILE A 41 -7.20 -16.10 -30.66
C ILE A 41 -5.88 -15.33 -30.80
N PHE A 42 -5.53 -14.88 -32.01
CA PHE A 42 -4.31 -14.12 -32.26
C PHE A 42 -4.32 -12.75 -31.56
N VAL A 43 -5.44 -12.03 -31.63
CA VAL A 43 -5.61 -10.75 -30.90
C VAL A 43 -5.54 -10.96 -29.39
N ALA A 44 -6.19 -12.01 -28.86
CA ALA A 44 -6.12 -12.34 -27.44
C ALA A 44 -4.69 -12.71 -26.99
N ALA A 45 -3.95 -13.46 -27.82
CA ALA A 45 -2.55 -13.81 -27.55
C ALA A 45 -1.64 -12.58 -27.51
N ILE A 46 -1.81 -11.63 -28.44
CA ILE A 46 -1.08 -10.35 -28.42
C ILE A 46 -1.42 -9.55 -27.16
N ALA A 47 -2.71 -9.48 -26.78
CA ALA A 47 -3.13 -8.76 -25.58
C ALA A 47 -2.54 -9.37 -24.31
N LEU A 48 -2.52 -10.71 -24.20
CA LEU A 48 -1.91 -11.42 -23.08
C LEU A 48 -0.39 -11.24 -23.05
N LEU A 49 0.28 -11.29 -24.21
CA LEU A 49 1.72 -11.06 -24.32
C LEU A 49 2.09 -9.63 -23.92
N ASN A 50 1.33 -8.63 -24.38
CA ASN A 50 1.51 -7.23 -24.01
C ASN A 50 1.29 -7.02 -22.51
N THR A 51 0.26 -7.63 -21.94
CA THR A 51 -0.02 -7.56 -20.50
C THR A 51 1.12 -8.20 -19.69
N PHE A 52 1.62 -9.36 -20.13
CA PHE A 52 2.72 -10.06 -19.50
C PHE A 52 4.04 -9.26 -19.57
N LEU A 53 4.36 -8.66 -20.72
CA LEU A 53 5.52 -7.80 -20.90
C LEU A 53 5.43 -6.54 -20.02
N VAL A 54 4.26 -5.90 -19.95
CA VAL A 54 4.05 -4.73 -19.09
C VAL A 54 4.23 -5.10 -17.62
N VAL A 55 3.68 -6.21 -17.14
CA VAL A 55 3.84 -6.62 -15.74
C VAL A 55 5.28 -7.01 -15.41
N ARG A 56 6.00 -7.65 -16.35
CA ARG A 56 7.35 -8.18 -16.10
C ARG A 56 8.49 -7.20 -16.34
N PHE A 57 8.33 -6.25 -17.26
CA PHE A 57 9.36 -5.25 -17.59
C PHE A 57 8.97 -3.81 -17.23
N ALA A 58 7.68 -3.51 -17.17
CA ALA A 58 7.15 -2.18 -16.86
C ALA A 58 6.25 -2.20 -15.60
N GLY A 59 6.54 -3.10 -14.65
CA GLY A 59 5.82 -3.27 -13.38
C GLY A 59 5.43 -1.93 -12.77
N PRO A 60 4.31 -1.84 -12.03
CA PRO A 60 3.42 -0.68 -11.93
C PRO A 60 4.13 0.65 -11.61
N LYS A 61 4.80 1.23 -12.62
CA LYS A 61 5.41 2.57 -12.61
C LYS A 61 4.42 3.58 -13.15
N LEU A 62 3.19 3.46 -12.67
CA LEU A 62 2.08 4.36 -12.98
C LEU A 62 1.59 5.05 -11.71
N ILE A 63 2.50 5.33 -10.78
CA ILE A 63 2.28 6.27 -9.68
C ILE A 63 3.51 7.19 -9.62
N LEU A 64 3.29 8.47 -9.93
CA LEU A 64 4.18 9.63 -9.75
C LEU A 64 5.51 9.63 -10.54
N LYS A 65 5.46 10.12 -11.78
CA LYS A 65 6.65 10.58 -12.56
C LYS A 65 7.18 11.94 -12.07
N ASP A 66 7.30 12.15 -10.76
CA ASP A 66 8.20 13.21 -10.27
C ASP A 66 9.54 12.54 -9.94
N PRO A 67 10.65 12.91 -10.62
CA PRO A 67 11.99 12.40 -10.30
C PRO A 67 12.38 12.55 -8.82
N ARG A 68 11.78 13.52 -8.11
CA ARG A 68 11.95 13.68 -6.66
C ARG A 68 11.24 12.59 -5.87
N MET A 69 10.02 12.22 -6.25
CA MET A 69 9.21 11.22 -5.53
C MET A 69 9.72 9.79 -5.70
N THR A 70 10.27 9.45 -6.86
CA THR A 70 10.94 8.16 -7.05
C THR A 70 12.19 8.02 -6.18
N ARG A 71 12.93 9.12 -5.98
CA ARG A 71 14.10 9.14 -5.10
C ARG A 71 13.70 9.02 -3.63
N PHE A 72 12.62 9.68 -3.21
CA PHE A 72 12.06 9.54 -1.86
C PHE A 72 11.54 8.11 -1.59
N ALA A 73 10.98 7.42 -2.59
CA ALA A 73 10.54 6.03 -2.44
C ALA A 73 11.73 5.06 -2.33
N GLU A 74 12.75 5.23 -3.18
CA GLU A 74 13.97 4.41 -3.14
C GLU A 74 14.80 4.67 -1.87
N GLU A 75 14.97 5.93 -1.46
CA GLU A 75 15.60 6.32 -0.19
C GLU A 75 14.76 5.82 0.99
N GLY A 76 13.43 5.93 0.93
CA GLY A 76 12.53 5.44 1.98
C GLY A 76 12.60 3.92 2.18
N GLU A 77 12.74 3.14 1.11
CA GLU A 77 12.99 1.69 1.23
C GLU A 77 14.40 1.39 1.76
N HIS A 78 15.43 2.09 1.31
CA HIS A 78 16.80 1.94 1.82
C HIS A 78 16.92 2.29 3.31
N VAL A 79 16.18 3.29 3.76
CA VAL A 79 16.13 3.67 5.16
C VAL A 79 15.36 2.63 5.98
N ASN A 80 14.25 2.09 5.47
CA ASN A 80 13.55 0.98 6.11
C ASN A 80 14.44 -0.28 6.24
N GLU A 81 15.29 -0.56 5.25
CA GLU A 81 16.28 -1.63 5.29
C GLU A 81 17.39 -1.35 6.34
N LYS A 82 17.90 -0.11 6.42
CA LYS A 82 18.86 0.33 7.45
C LYS A 82 18.26 0.23 8.86
N LEU A 83 17.01 0.69 9.03
CA LEU A 83 16.25 0.61 10.29
C LEU A 83 16.06 -0.85 10.74
N ARG A 84 15.70 -1.75 9.81
CA ARG A 84 15.57 -3.19 10.09
C ARG A 84 16.88 -3.84 10.52
N LYS A 85 18.02 -3.38 10.02
CA LYS A 85 19.35 -3.90 10.42
C LYS A 85 19.81 -3.34 11.76
N SER A 86 19.44 -2.10 12.12
CA SER A 86 19.73 -1.53 13.45
C SER A 86 18.90 -2.14 14.59
N ASP A 87 17.74 -2.74 14.28
CA ASP A 87 16.84 -3.39 15.24
C ASP A 87 17.41 -4.69 15.87
N SER A 88 18.62 -5.13 15.51
CA SER A 88 19.22 -6.41 15.93
C SER A 88 19.72 -6.47 17.39
N GLY A 89 19.36 -5.52 18.26
CA GLY A 89 19.62 -5.62 19.70
C GLY A 89 20.01 -4.32 20.43
N LYS A 90 19.91 -3.16 19.78
CA LYS A 90 20.33 -1.87 20.36
C LYS A 90 19.14 -0.94 20.58
N LEU A 91 18.82 -0.71 21.85
CA LEU A 91 17.87 0.28 22.39
C LEU A 91 16.45 0.27 21.76
N PRO A 92 15.42 0.52 22.56
CA PRO A 92 14.07 0.55 22.02
C PRO A 92 13.86 1.71 21.03
N ARG A 93 13.12 1.44 19.95
CA ARG A 93 12.78 2.39 18.86
C ARG A 93 12.14 3.72 19.32
N TYR A 94 11.64 3.80 20.55
CA TYR A 94 11.08 5.05 21.09
C TYR A 94 12.13 6.05 21.59
N VAL A 95 13.39 5.63 21.76
CA VAL A 95 14.49 6.51 22.19
C VAL A 95 15.21 7.14 20.99
N LEU A 96 15.33 6.40 19.88
CA LEU A 96 16.02 6.84 18.67
C LEU A 96 15.03 6.96 17.51
N SER A 97 14.89 8.16 16.95
CA SER A 97 13.99 8.44 15.84
C SER A 97 14.74 9.02 14.63
N PRO A 98 14.33 8.71 13.39
CA PRO A 98 14.83 9.42 12.22
C PRO A 98 14.39 10.89 12.20
N SER A 99 15.11 11.72 11.44
CA SER A 99 14.74 13.10 11.13
C SER A 99 13.47 13.16 10.27
N MET A 100 12.89 14.35 10.13
CA MET A 100 11.79 14.60 9.19
C MET A 100 12.31 15.07 7.84
N ILE A 101 11.83 14.47 6.75
CA ILE A 101 12.07 14.98 5.40
C ILE A 101 11.42 16.36 5.26
N ASN A 102 12.22 17.37 4.96
CA ASN A 102 11.79 18.76 4.84
C ASN A 102 12.59 19.50 3.75
N ARG A 103 12.32 20.81 3.55
CA ARG A 103 13.00 21.60 2.52
C ARG A 103 14.50 21.81 2.75
N TYR A 104 14.96 21.66 3.99
CA TYR A 104 16.36 21.80 4.39
C TYR A 104 17.07 20.45 4.50
N ASN A 105 16.33 19.37 4.79
CA ASN A 105 16.85 18.01 4.84
C ASN A 105 15.99 17.07 3.99
N MET A 106 16.47 16.76 2.78
CA MET A 106 15.77 15.87 1.86
C MET A 106 16.06 14.39 2.12
N ILE A 107 17.04 14.08 2.98
CA ILE A 107 17.47 12.72 3.29
C ILE A 107 17.00 12.40 4.72
N LEU A 108 16.64 11.13 4.95
CA LEU A 108 16.31 10.67 6.29
C LEU A 108 17.61 10.35 7.05
N ASP A 109 17.88 11.10 8.11
CA ASP A 109 19.03 10.89 8.98
C ASP A 109 18.61 10.12 10.23
N LEU A 110 19.42 9.14 10.61
CA LEU A 110 19.24 8.38 11.84
C LEU A 110 20.34 8.73 12.84
N PRO A 111 20.02 8.75 14.15
CA PRO A 111 21.05 8.87 15.18
C PRO A 111 22.04 7.71 15.13
N GLU A 112 23.33 8.04 15.17
CA GLU A 112 24.42 7.08 15.29
C GLU A 112 24.95 7.10 16.72
N VAL A 113 24.85 5.94 17.39
CA VAL A 113 25.25 5.79 18.79
C VAL A 113 26.29 4.70 18.91
N GLU A 114 27.45 5.08 19.45
CA GLU A 114 28.52 4.13 19.74
C GLU A 114 28.08 3.16 20.87
N PRO A 115 28.32 1.84 20.73
CA PRO A 115 27.80 0.83 21.66
C PRO A 115 28.26 0.94 23.13
N SER A 116 29.36 1.63 23.44
CA SER A 116 29.82 1.86 24.82
C SER A 116 29.09 3.01 25.52
N SER A 117 28.25 3.75 24.80
CA SER A 117 27.46 4.86 25.34
C SER A 117 26.11 4.42 25.86
N TYR A 118 25.67 5.04 26.96
CA TYR A 118 24.40 4.76 27.59
C TYR A 118 23.41 5.89 27.35
N ILE A 119 22.25 5.53 26.78
CA ILE A 119 21.12 6.45 26.61
C ILE A 119 19.98 5.99 27.51
N HIS A 120 19.56 6.88 28.40
CA HIS A 120 18.45 6.59 29.29
C HIS A 120 17.15 6.36 28.50
N ARG A 121 16.31 5.44 28.99
CA ARG A 121 15.06 5.03 28.34
C ARG A 121 14.05 6.17 28.13
N GLN A 122 14.11 7.20 28.97
CA GLN A 122 13.26 8.39 28.89
C GLN A 122 13.87 9.54 28.08
N ALA A 123 15.10 9.37 27.56
CA ALA A 123 15.68 10.35 26.65
C ALA A 123 15.07 10.21 25.25
N PHE A 124 15.17 11.27 24.47
CA PHE A 124 14.72 11.31 23.09
C PHE A 124 15.82 11.86 22.18
N VAL A 125 16.25 11.06 21.20
CA VAL A 125 17.30 11.42 20.24
C VAL A 125 16.74 11.27 18.83
N MET A 126 16.82 12.33 18.04
CA MET A 126 16.21 12.38 16.71
C MET A 126 17.14 12.99 15.66
N GLY A 127 17.13 12.41 14.47
CA GLY A 127 17.75 12.98 13.27
C GLY A 127 19.26 12.81 13.18
N GLY A 128 19.92 13.76 12.52
CA GLY A 128 21.36 13.76 12.29
C GLY A 128 22.14 14.01 13.57
N VAL A 129 22.26 12.98 14.41
CA VAL A 129 22.96 13.04 15.70
C VAL A 129 24.03 11.95 15.72
N SER A 130 25.24 12.29 16.12
CA SER A 130 26.33 11.34 16.33
C SER A 130 26.79 11.40 17.79
N ILE A 131 26.81 10.25 18.45
CA ILE A 131 27.21 10.11 19.85
C ILE A 131 28.45 9.22 19.91
N GLY A 132 29.55 9.80 20.39
CA GLY A 132 30.84 9.15 20.58
C GLY A 132 30.84 8.09 21.68
N LYS A 133 32.02 7.63 22.08
CA LYS A 133 32.25 6.56 23.06
C LYS A 133 32.00 7.01 24.49
N LYS A 134 31.59 6.08 25.36
CA LYS A 134 31.43 6.26 26.81
C LYS A 134 30.63 7.52 27.19
N CYS A 135 29.68 7.89 26.36
CA CYS A 135 28.81 9.02 26.62
C CYS A 135 27.63 8.60 27.51
N TYR A 136 27.13 9.56 28.28
CA TYR A 136 25.91 9.40 29.08
C TYR A 136 24.84 10.39 28.62
N VAL A 137 23.64 9.89 28.30
CA VAL A 137 22.45 10.72 28.06
C VAL A 137 21.41 10.43 29.13
N GLY A 138 21.12 11.45 29.94
CA GLY A 138 20.26 11.38 31.10
C GLY A 138 18.76 11.31 30.78
N PRO A 139 17.91 11.03 31.77
CA PRO A 139 16.46 10.97 31.60
C PRO A 139 15.90 12.29 31.04
N GLN A 140 14.85 12.20 30.20
CA GLN A 140 14.12 13.34 29.63
C GLN A 140 14.89 14.20 28.60
N ALA A 141 16.22 14.10 28.56
CA ALA A 141 17.06 14.81 27.58
C ALA A 141 16.54 14.68 26.15
N SER A 142 16.38 15.82 25.46
CA SER A 142 15.91 15.90 24.08
C SER A 142 17.01 16.40 23.14
N ILE A 143 17.56 15.51 22.31
CA ILE A 143 18.62 15.82 21.34
C ILE A 143 18.01 15.73 19.95
N ARG A 144 17.81 16.86 19.29
CA ARG A 144 17.04 16.95 18.04
C ARG A 144 17.85 17.57 16.90
N GLY A 145 18.44 16.71 16.05
CA GLY A 145 19.18 17.05 14.84
C GLY A 145 18.34 17.02 13.57
N ASP A 146 17.20 17.73 13.55
CA ASP A 146 16.26 17.70 12.40
C ASP A 146 16.58 18.70 11.28
N ILE A 147 17.21 19.82 11.64
CA ILE A 147 17.45 20.96 10.76
C ILE A 147 18.89 21.42 10.93
N GLY A 148 19.54 21.77 9.83
CA GLY A 148 20.88 22.34 9.83
C GLY A 148 21.97 21.28 9.82
N GLN A 149 23.15 21.66 10.31
CA GLN A 149 24.28 20.75 10.43
C GLN A 149 24.07 19.87 11.66
N GLY A 150 24.19 18.55 11.49
CA GLY A 150 23.90 17.57 12.53
C GLY A 150 24.63 17.82 13.86
N ILE A 151 24.14 17.20 14.93
CA ILE A 151 24.68 17.33 16.28
C ILE A 151 25.77 16.29 16.50
N HIS A 152 26.92 16.72 17.02
CA HIS A 152 28.02 15.82 17.40
C HIS A 152 28.29 15.91 18.90
N ILE A 153 28.14 14.78 19.59
CA ILE A 153 28.51 14.61 21.00
C ILE A 153 29.80 13.79 21.02
N GLY A 154 30.89 14.44 21.41
CA GLY A 154 32.22 13.84 21.44
C GLY A 154 32.37 12.78 22.53
N ASP A 155 33.44 11.99 22.44
CA ASP A 155 33.77 10.93 23.39
C ASP A 155 33.81 11.44 24.85
N GLU A 156 33.41 10.57 25.79
CA GLU A 156 33.44 10.80 27.25
C GLU A 156 32.62 12.03 27.71
N SER A 157 31.67 12.47 26.89
CA SER A 157 30.75 13.57 27.20
C SER A 157 29.49 13.10 27.92
N ASN A 158 28.82 14.01 28.64
CA ASN A 158 27.52 13.74 29.24
C ASN A 158 26.50 14.83 28.90
N VAL A 159 25.27 14.40 28.62
CA VAL A 159 24.08 15.22 28.49
C VAL A 159 23.19 14.84 29.65
N GLN A 160 23.01 15.74 30.61
CA GLN A 160 22.23 15.47 31.82
C GLN A 160 20.72 15.60 31.56
N ASP A 161 19.94 15.34 32.59
CA ASP A 161 18.48 15.44 32.58
C ASP A 161 17.95 16.83 32.14
N GLY A 162 16.81 16.84 31.43
CA GLY A 162 16.16 18.04 30.90
C GLY A 162 14.75 17.81 30.41
#